data_AF-A0A420MFS7-F1
#
_entry.id   AF-A0A420MFS7-F1
#
_cell.length_a   1.000
_cell.length_b   1.000
_cell.length_c   1.000
_cell.angle_alpha   90.00
_cell.angle_beta   90.00
_cell.angle_gamma   90.00
#
_symmetry.space_group_name_H-M   'P 1'
#
loop_
_entity.id
_entity.type
_entity.pdbx_description
1 polymer ?
#
loop_
_entity_poly.entity_id
_entity_poly.type
_entity_poly.pdbx_seq_one_letter_code
_entity_poly.pdbx_strand_id
1 'polypeptide(L)'
;MRKAALLTIANFGSAFAALQFYNQCGGGAYTGDTTCPSGSTCVEASKWYSQCIPDAKAGPSPKAAAVEKSDVDLPSFGFPEFPEAPGSGSGNQNSGENDENASLPHIVSAPVEEADESSKKPVETPIDGPVANPTEALVANPDAGSGSGSGAGGITRTIPASSGASAAATAIPVSGEFDGKMTYYDRSPAVCQDQVETGEADAMFILEDGATLRNVIIGPGQAEGVHCKGTCTLENVWFEDVCEDAITLKQKSGTSTIRGGGAFHAADKVVQFNGRGTVEISDFYVEDYGKLVRSCGNCKDNGGPRNVVIDNVAAVNGGVLCGINTNYGDTCTVSNACQDSGKNCDLFEGNSDGSEPSKLSSGPDGTSCKADNFSETC
;
A
#
# COMPACT_ATOMS: atom_id res chain seq x y z
N MET A 1 22.71 42.21 59.44
CA MET A 1 21.34 41.68 59.22
C MET A 1 21.27 41.08 57.82
N ARG A 2 21.34 39.75 57.69
CA ARG A 2 21.23 39.07 56.38
C ARG A 2 19.75 38.83 56.09
N LYS A 3 19.21 39.45 55.03
CA LYS A 3 17.85 39.18 54.55
C LYS A 3 17.90 37.99 53.61
N ALA A 4 17.32 36.86 54.03
CA ALA A 4 17.08 35.72 53.16
C ALA A 4 15.81 35.98 52.35
N ALA A 5 15.93 36.00 51.02
CA ALA A 5 14.79 36.02 50.11
C ALA A 5 14.36 34.56 49.87
N LEU A 6 13.13 34.23 50.25
CA LEU A 6 12.50 32.94 49.98
C LEU A 6 12.03 32.95 48.52
N LEU A 7 12.63 32.11 47.68
CA LEU A 7 12.21 31.89 46.29
C LEU A 7 11.20 30.74 46.26
N THR A 8 9.92 31.06 46.10
CA THR A 8 8.85 30.08 45.86
C THR A 8 8.91 29.60 44.40
N ILE A 9 9.30 28.34 44.20
CA ILE A 9 9.21 27.65 42.92
C ILE A 9 7.75 27.19 42.76
N ALA A 10 7.01 27.82 41.84
CA ALA A 10 5.70 27.34 41.43
C ALA A 10 5.87 26.15 40.48
N ASN A 11 5.40 24.98 40.91
CA ASN A 11 5.37 23.77 40.09
C ASN A 11 4.17 23.89 39.14
N PHE A 12 4.42 24.26 37.87
CA PHE A 12 3.42 24.13 36.81
C PHE A 12 3.37 22.65 36.43
N GLY A 13 2.40 21.92 36.98
CA GLY A 13 2.11 20.56 36.53
C GLY A 13 1.67 20.60 35.07
N SER A 14 2.38 19.88 34.21
CA SER A 14 1.94 19.61 32.84
C SER A 14 0.59 18.89 32.89
N ALA A 15 -0.46 19.53 32.40
CA ALA A 15 -1.73 18.86 32.16
C ALA A 15 -1.53 17.90 30.97
N PHE A 16 -1.48 16.59 31.24
CA PHE A 16 -1.55 15.57 30.20
C PHE A 16 -2.95 15.65 29.58
N ALA A 17 -3.02 16.00 28.29
CA ALA A 17 -4.28 16.01 27.56
C ALA A 17 -4.78 14.56 27.45
N ALA A 18 -5.88 14.24 28.12
CA ALA A 18 -6.46 12.90 28.07
C ALA A 18 -6.76 12.50 26.61
N LEU A 19 -6.41 11.25 26.25
CA LEU A 19 -6.75 10.65 24.96
C LEU A 19 -8.24 10.82 24.65
N GLN A 20 -8.52 11.13 23.38
CA GLN A 20 -9.88 11.22 22.86
C GLN A 20 -10.26 9.90 22.15
N PHE A 21 -11.55 9.74 21.88
CA PHE A 21 -12.03 8.68 21.00
C PHE A 21 -11.30 8.75 19.66
N TYR A 22 -10.94 7.59 19.11
CA TYR A 22 -10.20 7.42 17.86
C TYR A 22 -8.74 7.89 17.87
N ASN A 23 -8.19 8.31 19.01
CA ASN A 23 -6.76 8.57 19.11
C ASN A 23 -5.95 7.26 19.17
N GLN A 24 -4.68 7.33 18.77
CA GLN A 24 -3.72 6.24 18.99
C GLN A 24 -3.56 5.98 20.49
N CYS A 25 -3.58 4.72 20.89
CA CYS A 25 -3.43 4.28 22.29
C CYS A 25 -2.42 3.13 22.44
N GLY A 26 -1.77 2.74 21.34
CA GLY A 26 -0.81 1.64 21.32
C GLY A 26 -0.15 1.48 19.95
N GLY A 27 0.70 0.46 19.84
CA GLY A 27 1.52 0.17 18.67
C GLY A 27 3.01 0.13 19.00
N GLY A 28 3.80 -0.63 18.23
CA GLY A 28 5.19 -0.96 18.54
C GLY A 28 6.16 0.23 18.68
N ALA A 29 5.81 1.42 18.21
CA ALA A 29 6.59 2.65 18.38
C ALA A 29 5.87 3.74 19.20
N TYR A 30 4.68 3.44 19.73
CA TYR A 30 3.88 4.42 20.44
C TYR A 30 4.39 4.62 21.86
N THR A 31 4.73 5.86 22.20
CA THR A 31 5.24 6.26 23.52
C THR A 31 4.29 7.20 24.27
N GLY A 32 3.10 7.45 23.71
CA GLY A 32 2.07 8.30 24.31
C GLY A 32 1.19 7.56 25.32
N ASP A 33 0.13 8.23 25.77
CA ASP A 33 -0.83 7.66 26.72
C ASP A 33 -1.50 6.42 26.13
N THR A 34 -1.58 5.32 26.88
CA THR A 34 -2.20 4.06 26.42
C THR A 34 -3.62 3.85 26.94
N THR A 35 -4.11 4.78 27.74
CA THR A 35 -5.42 4.68 28.41
C THR A 35 -6.47 5.44 27.64
N CYS A 36 -7.40 4.73 27.01
CA CYS A 36 -8.52 5.30 26.28
C CYS A 36 -9.55 5.97 27.20
N PRO A 37 -10.30 6.99 26.71
CA PRO A 37 -11.37 7.61 27.47
C PRO A 37 -12.48 6.60 27.79
N SER A 38 -13.19 6.81 28.91
CA SER A 38 -14.26 5.91 29.35
C SER A 38 -15.32 5.71 28.26
N GLY A 39 -15.69 4.44 28.01
CA GLY A 39 -16.59 4.05 26.93
C GLY A 39 -15.88 3.72 25.61
N SER A 40 -14.55 3.64 25.62
CA SER A 40 -13.75 3.08 24.53
C SER A 40 -12.67 2.13 25.03
N THR A 41 -12.30 1.18 24.17
CA THR A 41 -11.22 0.23 24.39
C THR A 41 -10.09 0.49 23.39
N CYS A 42 -8.84 0.34 23.84
CA CYS A 42 -7.71 0.37 22.94
C CYS A 42 -7.68 -0.92 22.12
N VAL A 43 -8.02 -0.82 20.83
CA VAL A 43 -8.06 -1.96 19.91
C VAL A 43 -6.82 -1.93 19.04
N GLU A 44 -6.07 -3.02 19.03
CA GLU A 44 -4.95 -3.20 18.12
C GLU A 44 -5.47 -3.30 16.68
N ALA A 45 -5.05 -2.38 15.82
CA ALA A 45 -5.37 -2.38 14.39
C ALA A 45 -4.22 -2.98 13.57
N SER A 46 -2.98 -2.74 14.00
CA SER A 46 -1.78 -3.42 13.49
C SER A 46 -0.73 -3.49 14.60
N LYS A 47 0.36 -4.21 14.32
CA LYS A 47 1.55 -4.25 15.19
C LYS A 47 2.05 -2.85 15.58
N TRP A 48 1.84 -1.86 14.72
CA TRP A 48 2.36 -0.50 14.87
C TRP A 48 1.30 0.53 15.28
N TYR A 49 0.02 0.15 15.30
CA TYR A 49 -1.07 1.06 15.60
C TYR A 49 -2.18 0.39 16.40
N SER A 50 -2.52 0.95 17.56
CA SER A 50 -3.74 0.64 18.29
C SER A 50 -4.53 1.92 18.48
N GLN A 51 -5.86 1.85 18.38
CA GLN A 51 -6.75 3.00 18.41
C GLN A 51 -7.84 2.86 19.48
N CYS A 52 -8.23 3.97 20.12
CA CYS A 52 -9.37 3.99 21.03
C CYS A 52 -10.69 3.87 20.26
N ILE A 53 -11.34 2.72 20.30
CA ILE A 53 -12.62 2.45 19.63
C ILE A 53 -13.76 2.45 20.65
N PRO A 54 -14.89 3.14 20.40
CA PRO A 54 -16.05 3.08 21.29
C PRO A 54 -16.55 1.65 21.50
N ASP A 55 -16.86 1.29 22.74
CA ASP A 55 -17.36 -0.05 23.05
C ASP A 55 -18.76 -0.24 22.44
N ALA A 56 -19.00 -1.38 21.78
CA ALA A 56 -20.28 -1.72 21.15
C ALA A 56 -21.49 -1.82 22.12
N LYS A 57 -21.28 -1.51 23.41
CA LYS A 57 -22.30 -1.46 24.46
C LYS A 57 -22.47 -0.07 25.10
N ALA A 58 -21.81 0.97 24.60
CA ALA A 58 -22.18 2.33 24.92
C ALA A 58 -23.38 2.72 24.04
N GLY A 59 -24.57 2.76 24.64
CA GLY A 59 -25.74 3.41 24.04
C GLY A 59 -25.44 4.87 23.63
N PRO A 60 -26.36 5.53 22.91
CA PRO A 60 -26.07 6.79 22.20
C PRO A 60 -25.40 7.81 23.11
N SER A 61 -24.32 8.40 22.60
CA SER A 61 -23.56 9.52 23.15
C SER A 61 -24.47 10.57 23.80
N PRO A 62 -24.09 11.24 24.92
CA PRO A 62 -24.88 12.34 25.45
C PRO A 62 -25.03 13.40 24.36
N LYS A 63 -26.29 13.62 23.98
CA LYS A 63 -26.73 14.63 23.03
C LYS A 63 -26.05 15.95 23.39
N ALA A 64 -25.26 16.49 22.45
CA ALA A 64 -24.76 17.85 22.55
C ALA A 64 -25.92 18.77 22.93
N ALA A 65 -25.72 19.58 23.98
CA ALA A 65 -26.73 20.52 24.45
C ALA A 65 -27.22 21.35 23.26
N ALA A 66 -28.53 21.37 23.06
CA ALA A 66 -29.16 22.19 22.03
C ALA A 66 -28.80 23.65 22.30
N VAL A 67 -28.01 24.24 21.42
CA VAL A 67 -27.87 25.68 21.32
C VAL A 67 -29.21 26.21 20.82
N GLU A 68 -29.86 27.05 21.64
CA GLU A 68 -31.05 27.78 21.21
C GLU A 68 -30.72 28.61 19.97
N LYS A 69 -31.57 28.47 18.95
CA LYS A 69 -31.52 29.32 17.76
C LYS A 69 -31.88 30.73 18.16
N SER A 70 -30.91 31.64 18.15
CA SER A 70 -31.19 33.07 18.01
C SER A 70 -31.54 33.35 16.56
N ASP A 71 -32.76 33.84 16.32
CA ASP A 71 -33.23 34.30 15.01
C ASP A 71 -32.35 35.44 14.50
N VAL A 72 -31.55 35.17 13.48
CA VAL A 72 -30.88 36.19 12.68
C VAL A 72 -31.49 36.15 11.29
N ASP A 73 -32.31 37.16 11.01
CA ASP A 73 -32.98 37.39 9.74
C ASP A 73 -31.93 37.86 8.71
N LEU A 74 -31.68 37.06 7.67
CA LEU A 74 -30.77 37.38 6.58
C LEU A 74 -31.59 37.57 5.28
N PRO A 75 -31.35 38.65 4.51
CA PRO A 75 -32.15 38.96 3.34
C PRO A 75 -31.91 37.99 2.18
N SER A 76 -32.99 37.69 1.47
CA SER A 76 -33.04 36.84 0.29
C SER A 76 -32.17 37.38 -0.85
N PHE A 77 -31.16 36.62 -1.25
CA PHE A 77 -30.46 36.80 -2.52
C PHE A 77 -31.10 35.87 -3.56
N GLY A 78 -31.74 36.48 -4.57
CA GLY A 78 -32.34 35.76 -5.69
C GLY A 78 -31.28 35.24 -6.66
N PHE A 79 -31.37 33.95 -6.99
CA PHE A 79 -30.64 33.34 -8.09
C PHE A 79 -31.53 33.28 -9.35
N PRO A 80 -30.99 33.54 -10.55
CA PRO A 80 -31.74 33.42 -11.79
C PRO A 80 -31.96 31.95 -12.19
N GLU A 81 -33.14 31.73 -12.79
CA GLU A 81 -33.73 30.47 -13.25
C GLU A 81 -32.95 29.81 -14.40
N PHE A 82 -32.71 28.50 -14.32
CA PHE A 82 -32.21 27.69 -15.44
C PHE A 82 -33.39 27.03 -16.18
N PRO A 83 -33.41 27.01 -17.54
CA PRO A 83 -34.53 26.48 -18.32
C PRO A 83 -34.57 24.94 -18.36
N GLU A 84 -35.81 24.42 -18.38
CA GLU A 84 -36.19 23.00 -18.45
C GLU A 84 -35.74 22.28 -19.75
N ALA A 85 -35.44 20.98 -19.62
CA ALA A 85 -35.20 20.08 -20.73
C ALA A 85 -36.53 19.53 -21.32
N PRO A 86 -36.65 19.36 -22.65
CA PRO A 86 -37.88 18.88 -23.26
C PRO A 86 -38.04 17.35 -23.22
N GLY A 87 -39.13 16.91 -22.58
CA GLY A 87 -40.24 16.18 -23.22
C GLY A 87 -40.00 14.79 -23.82
N SER A 88 -40.38 13.77 -23.05
CA SER A 88 -40.69 12.40 -23.52
C SER A 88 -42.00 12.35 -24.31
N GLY A 89 -41.97 11.77 -25.51
CA GLY A 89 -43.15 11.47 -26.34
C GLY A 89 -43.39 9.96 -26.45
N SER A 90 -44.56 9.52 -25.98
CA SER A 90 -45.07 8.14 -26.07
C SER A 90 -45.71 7.86 -27.43
N GLY A 91 -45.45 6.68 -27.99
CA GLY A 91 -46.18 6.12 -29.13
C GLY A 91 -46.28 4.60 -28.99
N ASN A 92 -47.52 4.10 -28.79
CA ASN A 92 -47.89 2.70 -28.68
C ASN A 92 -48.49 2.22 -30.02
N GLN A 93 -48.10 1.04 -30.53
CA GLN A 93 -49.01 0.08 -31.20
C GLN A 93 -48.29 -1.24 -31.59
N ASN A 94 -48.63 -2.28 -30.83
CA ASN A 94 -48.99 -3.67 -31.14
C ASN A 94 -48.48 -4.47 -32.38
N SER A 95 -48.24 -5.75 -32.08
CA SER A 95 -48.40 -7.00 -32.86
C SER A 95 -47.26 -7.55 -33.72
N GLY A 96 -46.92 -8.83 -33.44
CA GLY A 96 -46.11 -9.71 -34.28
C GLY A 96 -45.33 -10.77 -33.48
N GLU A 97 -45.93 -11.96 -33.34
CA GLU A 97 -45.38 -13.18 -32.72
C GLU A 97 -43.98 -13.59 -33.25
N ASN A 98 -43.15 -14.18 -32.39
CA ASN A 98 -42.77 -15.61 -32.48
C ASN A 98 -41.93 -16.04 -31.28
N ASP A 99 -42.44 -17.06 -30.60
CA ASP A 99 -41.81 -17.82 -29.53
C ASP A 99 -40.62 -18.64 -30.03
N GLU A 100 -39.49 -18.58 -29.33
CA GLU A 100 -38.65 -19.77 -29.13
C GLU A 100 -38.24 -19.88 -27.66
N ASN A 101 -38.88 -20.86 -27.02
CA ASN A 101 -38.64 -21.41 -25.70
C ASN A 101 -37.44 -22.36 -25.75
N ALA A 102 -36.42 -22.15 -24.92
CA ALA A 102 -35.63 -23.25 -24.40
C ALA A 102 -34.95 -22.87 -23.07
N SER A 103 -35.40 -23.58 -22.04
CA SER A 103 -34.93 -23.54 -20.65
C SER A 103 -33.44 -23.82 -20.50
N LEU A 104 -32.82 -23.06 -19.59
CA LEU A 104 -31.50 -23.33 -19.01
C LEU A 104 -31.55 -24.61 -18.15
N PRO A 105 -30.63 -25.58 -18.31
CA PRO A 105 -30.50 -26.65 -17.33
C PRO A 105 -29.62 -26.21 -16.16
N HIS A 106 -30.18 -26.37 -14.96
CA HIS A 106 -29.49 -26.53 -13.69
C HIS A 106 -28.38 -27.59 -13.81
N ILE A 107 -27.15 -27.26 -13.38
CA ILE A 107 -26.15 -28.27 -13.08
C ILE A 107 -26.18 -28.56 -11.59
N VAL A 108 -26.47 -29.82 -11.31
CA VAL A 108 -26.65 -30.45 -10.01
C VAL A 108 -25.27 -30.79 -9.44
N SER A 109 -25.06 -30.45 -8.17
CA SER A 109 -23.93 -30.88 -7.35
C SER A 109 -23.93 -32.40 -7.15
N ALA A 110 -22.75 -33.00 -7.20
CA ALA A 110 -22.52 -34.42 -6.91
C ALA A 110 -21.18 -34.54 -6.14
N PRO A 111 -20.96 -35.60 -5.35
CA PRO A 111 -20.72 -35.49 -3.91
C PRO A 111 -19.25 -35.71 -3.52
N VAL A 112 -18.96 -35.28 -2.30
CA VAL A 112 -17.74 -35.54 -1.55
C VAL A 112 -17.81 -36.97 -0.99
N GLU A 113 -16.83 -37.82 -1.30
CA GLU A 113 -16.59 -39.07 -0.57
C GLU A 113 -15.42 -38.88 0.40
N GLU A 114 -15.68 -39.27 1.65
CA GLU A 114 -14.67 -39.45 2.70
C GLU A 114 -13.99 -40.82 2.59
N ALA A 115 -12.70 -40.87 2.93
CA ALA A 115 -12.09 -42.07 3.50
C ALA A 115 -10.85 -41.71 4.36
N ASP A 116 -11.08 -41.78 5.66
CA ASP A 116 -10.34 -42.56 6.66
C ASP A 116 -8.97 -42.11 7.21
N GLU A 117 -8.93 -42.31 8.52
CA GLU A 117 -8.06 -41.91 9.59
C GLU A 117 -6.92 -42.91 9.80
N SER A 118 -5.68 -42.45 9.97
CA SER A 118 -4.67 -43.27 10.67
C SER A 118 -3.56 -42.46 11.32
N SER A 119 -3.85 -42.06 12.57
CA SER A 119 -2.97 -41.98 13.72
C SER A 119 -1.49 -42.34 13.54
N LYS A 120 -0.59 -41.35 13.66
CA LYS A 120 0.80 -41.59 14.11
C LYS A 120 1.21 -40.60 15.20
N LYS A 121 1.36 -41.18 16.39
CA LYS A 121 1.78 -40.60 17.67
C LYS A 121 3.17 -39.95 17.58
N PRO A 122 3.43 -38.76 18.18
CA PRO A 122 4.78 -38.30 18.44
C PRO A 122 5.34 -39.01 19.68
N VAL A 123 6.59 -39.46 19.57
CA VAL A 123 7.38 -40.02 20.68
C VAL A 123 8.10 -38.87 21.36
N GLU A 124 7.70 -38.55 22.59
CA GLU A 124 8.50 -37.75 23.51
C GLU A 124 9.68 -38.57 24.01
N THR A 125 10.89 -38.02 23.96
CA THR A 125 11.98 -38.43 24.85
C THR A 125 12.58 -37.18 25.51
N PRO A 126 12.93 -37.22 26.80
CA PRO A 126 13.39 -36.06 27.55
C PRO A 126 14.91 -35.92 27.46
N ILE A 127 15.41 -34.69 27.32
CA ILE A 127 16.79 -34.36 27.64
C ILE A 127 16.85 -33.18 28.60
N ASP A 128 17.49 -33.46 29.73
CA ASP A 128 17.68 -32.63 30.92
C ASP A 128 18.92 -31.73 30.77
N GLY A 129 18.74 -30.44 31.09
CA GLY A 129 19.75 -29.55 31.68
C GLY A 129 20.69 -28.74 30.74
N PRO A 130 21.36 -27.69 31.27
CA PRO A 130 20.91 -26.72 32.25
C PRO A 130 20.97 -25.27 31.72
N VAL A 131 20.12 -24.44 32.32
CA VAL A 131 20.01 -22.98 32.13
C VAL A 131 21.26 -22.27 32.69
N ALA A 132 21.92 -21.48 31.84
CA ALA A 132 22.89 -20.47 32.27
C ALA A 132 22.31 -19.07 32.00
N ASN A 133 22.23 -18.28 33.07
CA ASN A 133 21.76 -16.89 33.08
C ASN A 133 22.81 -15.94 32.44
N PRO A 134 22.41 -14.74 31.99
CA PRO A 134 23.20 -13.89 31.11
C PRO A 134 24.28 -13.12 31.88
N THR A 135 25.46 -13.01 31.30
CA THR A 135 26.48 -12.05 31.71
C THR A 135 26.76 -11.09 30.55
N GLU A 136 26.79 -9.81 30.90
CA GLU A 136 27.09 -8.66 30.05
C GLU A 136 28.36 -8.84 29.22
N ALA A 137 28.30 -8.48 27.93
CA ALA A 137 29.42 -7.85 27.22
C ALA A 137 28.92 -7.21 25.91
N LEU A 138 28.96 -5.88 25.82
CA LEU A 138 29.95 -5.10 25.06
C LEU A 138 29.60 -4.91 23.57
N VAL A 139 29.24 -3.65 23.29
CA VAL A 139 29.40 -2.92 22.02
C VAL A 139 30.61 -3.38 21.21
N ALA A 140 30.37 -3.84 19.99
CA ALA A 140 31.37 -3.97 18.94
C ALA A 140 30.79 -3.53 17.59
N ASN A 141 31.39 -2.50 17.01
CA ASN A 141 31.37 -2.24 15.57
C ASN A 141 31.87 -3.48 14.81
N PRO A 142 31.41 -3.68 13.57
CA PRO A 142 32.27 -4.27 12.55
C PRO A 142 32.40 -3.33 11.35
N ASP A 143 33.65 -2.91 11.12
CA ASP A 143 34.13 -2.52 9.80
C ASP A 143 34.70 -3.77 9.11
N ALA A 144 34.38 -3.89 7.82
CA ALA A 144 34.94 -4.74 6.76
C ALA A 144 35.25 -6.24 7.02
N GLY A 145 34.35 -7.09 6.52
CA GLY A 145 34.66 -8.46 6.08
C GLY A 145 34.27 -8.63 4.60
N SER A 146 35.26 -8.63 3.71
CA SER A 146 35.08 -8.81 2.27
C SER A 146 34.71 -10.28 1.97
N GLY A 147 33.43 -10.50 1.71
CA GLY A 147 32.91 -11.70 1.05
C GLY A 147 32.26 -11.26 -0.27
N SER A 148 32.80 -11.75 -1.38
CA SER A 148 32.24 -11.53 -2.72
C SER A 148 30.94 -12.33 -2.87
N GLY A 149 29.85 -11.82 -2.33
CA GLY A 149 28.49 -12.20 -2.70
C GLY A 149 28.01 -11.22 -3.77
N SER A 150 27.87 -11.69 -5.01
CA SER A 150 27.16 -10.93 -6.04
C SER A 150 25.65 -11.02 -5.75
N GLY A 151 25.05 -9.91 -5.34
CA GLY A 151 23.60 -9.76 -5.18
C GLY A 151 23.22 -8.88 -3.99
N ALA A 152 22.53 -7.77 -4.27
CA ALA A 152 21.71 -7.00 -3.31
C ALA A 152 22.27 -6.75 -1.89
N GLY A 153 23.59 -6.65 -1.73
CA GLY A 153 24.23 -6.46 -0.43
C GLY A 153 23.99 -5.04 0.08
N GLY A 154 23.31 -4.89 1.21
CA GLY A 154 23.05 -3.59 1.84
C GLY A 154 21.61 -3.07 1.71
N ILE A 155 20.70 -3.83 1.09
CA ILE A 155 19.27 -3.48 1.05
C ILE A 155 18.63 -3.75 2.41
N THR A 156 17.84 -2.79 2.90
CA THR A 156 16.99 -3.00 4.09
C THR A 156 15.86 -3.96 3.72
N ARG A 157 15.71 -5.08 4.43
CA ARG A 157 14.70 -6.13 4.13
C ARG A 157 13.49 -6.13 5.08
N THR A 158 13.48 -5.22 6.04
CA THR A 158 12.42 -5.17 7.06
C THR A 158 11.89 -3.75 7.17
N ILE A 159 10.58 -3.62 7.33
CA ILE A 159 9.94 -2.33 7.60
C ILE A 159 10.61 -1.70 8.83
N PRO A 160 11.18 -0.47 8.70
CA PRO A 160 11.83 0.19 9.81
C PRO A 160 10.82 0.55 10.92
N ALA A 161 11.34 0.82 12.11
CA ALA A 161 10.50 1.31 13.20
C ALA A 161 9.82 2.63 12.80
N SER A 162 8.51 2.68 13.01
CA SER A 162 7.73 3.89 12.79
C SER A 162 8.08 4.99 13.80
N SER A 163 7.97 6.26 13.42
CA SER A 163 8.10 7.42 14.32
C SER A 163 6.79 7.84 15.00
N GLY A 164 5.68 7.18 14.65
CA GLY A 164 4.32 7.53 15.08
C GLY A 164 3.31 7.10 14.02
N ALA A 165 2.01 7.25 14.27
CA ALA A 165 0.99 6.88 13.29
C ALA A 165 0.03 8.02 12.98
N SER A 166 -0.51 8.01 11.77
CA SER A 166 -1.49 8.95 11.26
C SER A 166 -2.57 8.18 10.51
N ALA A 167 -3.82 8.39 10.89
CA ALA A 167 -4.97 7.84 10.17
C ALA A 167 -5.57 8.91 9.26
N ALA A 168 -5.94 8.55 8.03
CA ALA A 168 -6.56 9.45 7.08
C ALA A 168 -7.89 8.89 6.55
N ALA A 169 -8.93 9.72 6.52
CA ALA A 169 -10.23 9.33 5.97
C ALA A 169 -10.26 9.38 4.43
N THR A 170 -9.33 10.13 3.82
CA THR A 170 -9.21 10.36 2.37
C THR A 170 -7.74 10.37 1.95
N ALA A 171 -7.47 10.29 0.65
CA ALA A 171 -6.13 10.35 0.12
C ALA A 171 -5.43 11.68 0.50
N ILE A 172 -4.12 11.61 0.75
CA ILE A 172 -3.31 12.78 1.10
C ILE A 172 -2.68 13.35 -0.18
N PRO A 173 -3.07 14.55 -0.63
CA PRO A 173 -2.46 15.17 -1.80
C PRO A 173 -1.07 15.74 -1.47
N VAL A 174 -0.11 15.55 -2.38
CA VAL A 174 1.27 16.04 -2.27
C VAL A 174 1.65 16.74 -3.58
N SER A 175 1.92 18.05 -3.53
CA SER A 175 2.29 18.85 -4.70
C SER A 175 3.74 19.31 -4.75
N GLY A 176 4.51 19.02 -3.70
CA GLY A 176 5.92 19.34 -3.58
C GLY A 176 6.64 18.22 -2.86
N GLU A 177 7.39 18.54 -1.82
CA GLU A 177 8.01 17.53 -0.97
C GLU A 177 7.15 17.23 0.27
N PHE A 178 7.00 15.95 0.57
CA PHE A 178 6.43 15.46 1.83
C PHE A 178 7.40 14.47 2.47
N ASP A 179 7.95 14.86 3.62
CA ASP A 179 8.74 13.99 4.48
C ASP A 179 7.88 13.51 5.66
N GLY A 180 7.50 12.23 5.63
CA GLY A 180 6.72 11.57 6.67
C GLY A 180 7.52 11.28 7.93
N LYS A 181 8.84 11.46 7.93
CA LYS A 181 9.74 11.21 9.08
C LYS A 181 9.69 9.78 9.64
N MET A 182 9.34 8.82 8.80
CA MET A 182 9.01 7.42 9.12
C MET A 182 7.68 7.23 9.88
N THR A 183 6.73 8.15 9.70
CA THR A 183 5.36 7.99 10.24
C THR A 183 4.63 6.89 9.46
N TYR A 184 3.85 6.10 10.18
CA TYR A 184 2.93 5.09 9.66
C TYR A 184 1.61 5.75 9.27
N TYR A 185 1.19 5.60 8.01
CA TYR A 185 -0.04 6.16 7.47
C TYR A 185 -0.98 5.04 7.08
N ASP A 186 -2.25 5.18 7.47
CA ASP A 186 -3.27 4.21 7.12
C ASP A 186 -4.63 4.87 6.93
N ARG A 187 -5.54 4.18 6.25
CA ARG A 187 -6.91 4.66 6.03
C ARG A 187 -7.79 4.33 7.24
N SER A 188 -8.59 5.30 7.66
CA SER A 188 -9.60 5.12 8.71
C SER A 188 -10.91 5.82 8.32
N PRO A 189 -11.98 5.06 8.00
CA PRO A 189 -12.01 3.60 7.95
C PRO A 189 -11.11 3.03 6.85
N ALA A 190 -10.73 1.75 6.99
CA ALA A 190 -10.08 1.01 5.91
C ALA A 190 -11.00 0.95 4.69
N VAL A 191 -10.41 1.11 3.51
CA VAL A 191 -11.12 1.12 2.22
C VAL A 191 -10.68 0.00 1.29
N CYS A 192 -9.64 -0.77 1.65
CA CYS A 192 -9.19 -1.96 0.91
C CYS A 192 -10.34 -2.93 0.64
N GLN A 193 -10.46 -3.35 -0.62
CA GLN A 193 -11.43 -4.33 -1.11
C GLN A 193 -10.72 -5.41 -1.94
N ASP A 194 -9.54 -5.83 -1.48
CA ASP A 194 -8.64 -6.74 -2.20
C ASP A 194 -8.30 -6.20 -3.60
N GLN A 195 -8.45 -7.03 -4.63
CA GLN A 195 -8.09 -6.73 -6.02
C GLN A 195 -9.20 -5.98 -6.79
N VAL A 196 -10.05 -5.23 -6.08
CA VAL A 196 -11.11 -4.42 -6.68
C VAL A 196 -10.58 -3.01 -6.92
N GLU A 197 -10.52 -2.62 -8.20
CA GLU A 197 -10.16 -1.27 -8.64
C GLU A 197 -11.12 -0.22 -8.05
N THR A 198 -10.68 0.49 -7.03
CA THR A 198 -11.44 1.56 -6.35
C THR A 198 -11.08 2.95 -6.87
N GLY A 199 -9.88 3.09 -7.44
CA GLY A 199 -9.43 4.28 -8.13
C GLY A 199 -8.72 5.30 -7.24
N GLU A 200 -8.28 6.39 -7.87
CA GLU A 200 -7.35 7.38 -7.29
C GLU A 200 -7.81 8.01 -5.96
N ALA A 201 -9.12 8.14 -5.70
CA ALA A 201 -9.64 8.74 -4.47
C ALA A 201 -9.38 7.86 -3.23
N ASP A 202 -9.23 6.56 -3.43
CA ASP A 202 -8.97 5.57 -2.38
C ASP A 202 -7.47 5.29 -2.21
N ALA A 203 -6.63 6.06 -2.90
CA ALA A 203 -5.20 6.09 -2.67
C ALA A 203 -4.85 6.50 -1.22
N MET A 204 -3.68 6.08 -0.72
CA MET A 204 -3.11 6.65 0.51
C MET A 204 -2.53 8.04 0.21
N PHE A 205 -1.74 8.16 -0.86
CA PHE A 205 -1.14 9.42 -1.32
C PHE A 205 -1.39 9.68 -2.81
N ILE A 206 -1.67 10.93 -3.16
CA ILE A 206 -1.78 11.39 -4.55
C ILE A 206 -0.69 12.44 -4.77
N LEU A 207 0.29 12.12 -5.60
CA LEU A 207 1.41 12.98 -5.96
C LEU A 207 1.13 13.70 -7.27
N GLU A 208 1.21 15.03 -7.24
CA GLU A 208 1.23 15.83 -8.47
C GLU A 208 2.57 15.66 -9.22
N ASP A 209 2.62 16.14 -10.46
CA ASP A 209 3.84 16.10 -11.27
C ASP A 209 5.02 16.82 -10.60
N GLY A 210 6.14 16.11 -10.47
CA GLY A 210 7.37 16.56 -9.81
C GLY A 210 7.39 16.39 -8.28
N ALA A 211 6.32 15.86 -7.67
CA ALA A 211 6.25 15.72 -6.21
C ALA A 211 7.17 14.60 -5.67
N THR A 212 7.61 14.76 -4.43
CA THR A 212 8.44 13.80 -3.71
C THR A 212 7.78 13.35 -2.41
N LEU A 213 7.65 12.04 -2.21
CA LEU A 213 7.21 11.41 -0.97
C LEU A 213 8.41 10.68 -0.35
N ARG A 214 8.73 10.96 0.91
CA ARG A 214 9.86 10.32 1.58
C ARG A 214 9.59 9.92 3.01
N ASN A 215 10.25 8.85 3.47
CA ASN A 215 10.21 8.34 4.84
C ASN A 215 8.77 8.11 5.33
N VAL A 216 8.06 7.21 4.68
CA VAL A 216 6.65 6.89 4.95
C VAL A 216 6.51 5.39 5.07
N ILE A 217 5.70 4.93 6.03
CA ILE A 217 5.21 3.55 6.09
C ILE A 217 3.72 3.59 5.80
N ILE A 218 3.23 2.72 4.94
CA ILE A 218 1.84 2.65 4.48
C ILE A 218 1.26 1.32 4.96
N GLY A 219 0.15 1.42 5.71
CA GLY A 219 -0.59 0.28 6.26
C GLY A 219 -1.55 -0.40 5.28
N PRO A 220 -2.21 -1.50 5.71
CA PRO A 220 -3.09 -2.34 4.88
C PRO A 220 -4.45 -1.73 4.57
N GLY A 221 -4.90 -0.68 5.30
CA GLY A 221 -6.24 -0.13 5.14
C GLY A 221 -6.44 0.68 3.85
N GLN A 222 -5.36 1.05 3.17
CA GLN A 222 -5.37 1.64 1.84
C GLN A 222 -5.88 0.64 0.78
N ALA A 223 -6.73 1.10 -0.14
CA ALA A 223 -7.10 0.29 -1.30
C ALA A 223 -6.06 0.42 -2.40
N GLU A 224 -5.65 1.66 -2.65
CA GLU A 224 -4.64 2.04 -3.62
C GLU A 224 -3.46 2.70 -2.91
N GLY A 225 -2.21 2.35 -3.24
CA GLY A 225 -1.07 2.82 -2.46
C GLY A 225 -0.74 4.29 -2.73
N VAL A 226 0.16 4.53 -3.67
CA VAL A 226 0.61 5.87 -4.08
C VAL A 226 0.29 6.09 -5.56
N HIS A 227 -0.46 7.13 -5.87
CA HIS A 227 -0.75 7.53 -7.25
C HIS A 227 0.12 8.72 -7.67
N CYS A 228 0.95 8.54 -8.69
CA CYS A 228 1.71 9.62 -9.30
C CYS A 228 1.01 10.10 -10.57
N LYS A 229 0.47 11.33 -10.55
CA LYS A 229 -0.24 11.94 -11.69
C LYS A 229 0.70 12.39 -12.81
N GLY A 230 1.96 12.67 -12.46
CA GLY A 230 3.05 12.97 -13.37
C GLY A 230 4.31 12.20 -12.99
N THR A 231 5.48 12.75 -13.31
CA THR A 231 6.73 12.25 -12.75
C THR A 231 6.72 12.43 -11.23
N CYS A 232 7.29 11.50 -10.49
CA CYS A 232 7.33 11.59 -9.03
C CYS A 232 8.57 10.90 -8.47
N THR A 233 8.91 11.22 -7.22
CA THR A 233 9.99 10.57 -6.49
C THR A 233 9.45 9.96 -5.20
N LEU A 234 9.67 8.67 -5.00
CA LEU A 234 9.42 7.96 -3.75
C LEU A 234 10.76 7.56 -3.15
N GLU A 235 11.07 8.04 -1.95
CA GLU A 235 12.32 7.78 -1.25
C GLU A 235 12.07 7.13 0.11
N ASN A 236 12.54 5.91 0.32
CA ASN A 236 12.37 5.20 1.59
C ASN A 236 10.88 5.12 2.00
N VAL A 237 10.05 4.63 1.08
CA VAL A 237 8.61 4.41 1.27
C VAL A 237 8.35 2.91 1.41
N TRP A 238 7.63 2.53 2.47
CA TRP A 238 7.37 1.15 2.85
C TRP A 238 5.88 0.83 2.77
N PHE A 239 5.52 -0.30 2.16
CA PHE A 239 4.14 -0.80 2.08
C PHE A 239 4.05 -2.10 2.88
N GLU A 240 3.34 -2.07 4.01
CA GLU A 240 3.22 -3.23 4.92
C GLU A 240 2.40 -4.37 4.31
N ASP A 241 1.33 -4.02 3.60
CA ASP A 241 0.48 -4.98 2.89
C ASP A 241 -0.17 -4.24 1.72
N VAL A 242 0.02 -4.77 0.52
CA VAL A 242 -0.45 -4.14 -0.71
C VAL A 242 -1.81 -4.74 -1.08
N CYS A 243 -2.85 -3.93 -0.96
CA CYS A 243 -4.23 -4.34 -1.26
C CYS A 243 -4.44 -4.65 -2.76
N GLU A 244 -4.27 -3.65 -3.62
CA GLU A 244 -4.33 -3.77 -5.08
C GLU A 244 -2.95 -3.56 -5.69
N ASP A 245 -2.52 -2.29 -5.76
CA ASP A 245 -1.23 -1.83 -6.25
C ASP A 245 -0.54 -0.93 -5.23
N ALA A 246 0.78 -1.07 -5.06
CA ALA A 246 1.53 -0.19 -4.18
C ALA A 246 1.75 1.19 -4.82
N ILE A 247 2.05 1.22 -6.12
CA ILE A 247 2.44 2.44 -6.83
C ILE A 247 1.83 2.45 -8.24
N THR A 248 1.06 3.49 -8.54
CA THR A 248 0.47 3.70 -9.86
C THR A 248 1.09 4.92 -10.54
N LEU A 249 1.73 4.69 -11.68
CA LEU A 249 2.48 5.68 -12.44
C LEU A 249 1.71 6.14 -13.68
N LYS A 250 1.33 7.43 -13.73
CA LYS A 250 0.53 8.02 -14.80
C LYS A 250 1.26 9.10 -15.60
N GLN A 251 2.59 9.27 -15.42
CA GLN A 251 3.35 10.27 -16.17
C GLN A 251 3.16 10.16 -17.70
N LYS A 252 3.13 11.29 -18.41
CA LYS A 252 3.02 11.30 -19.88
C LYS A 252 4.36 11.13 -20.59
N SER A 253 5.45 11.39 -19.87
CA SER A 253 6.85 11.31 -20.29
C SER A 253 7.74 11.56 -19.07
N GLY A 254 9.06 11.49 -19.24
CA GLY A 254 10.02 11.76 -18.17
C GLY A 254 10.28 10.53 -17.30
N THR A 255 10.91 10.75 -16.15
CA THR A 255 11.37 9.68 -15.26
C THR A 255 10.74 9.84 -13.87
N SER A 256 10.09 8.78 -13.38
CA SER A 256 9.73 8.64 -11.96
C SER A 256 10.80 7.80 -11.26
N THR A 257 11.11 8.13 -10.01
CA THR A 257 12.15 7.46 -9.22
C THR A 257 11.53 6.79 -8.01
N ILE A 258 11.87 5.53 -7.76
CA ILE A 258 11.57 4.78 -6.54
C ILE A 258 12.93 4.35 -5.98
N ARG A 259 13.31 4.88 -4.81
CA ARG A 259 14.63 4.66 -4.22
C ARG A 259 14.53 4.30 -2.75
N GLY A 260 15.09 3.15 -2.38
CA GLY A 260 14.95 2.64 -1.03
C GLY A 260 13.51 2.25 -0.72
N GLY A 261 13.29 1.71 0.48
CA GLY A 261 11.96 1.26 0.89
C GLY A 261 11.68 -0.19 0.49
N GLY A 262 10.42 -0.58 0.57
CA GLY A 262 10.01 -1.92 0.17
C GLY A 262 8.51 -2.15 0.19
N ALA A 263 8.08 -3.26 -0.40
CA ALA A 263 6.68 -3.66 -0.44
C ALA A 263 6.52 -5.14 -0.11
N PHE A 264 5.45 -5.45 0.62
CA PHE A 264 5.10 -6.80 1.06
C PHE A 264 3.69 -7.17 0.58
N HIS A 265 3.47 -8.45 0.31
CA HIS A 265 2.14 -9.05 0.10
C HIS A 265 1.35 -8.50 -1.09
N ALA A 266 2.02 -8.04 -2.15
CA ALA A 266 1.39 -7.54 -3.37
C ALA A 266 0.91 -8.68 -4.28
N ALA A 267 -0.36 -9.10 -4.14
CA ALA A 267 -0.89 -10.28 -4.83
C ALA A 267 -0.71 -10.26 -6.37
N ASP A 268 -0.95 -9.13 -7.04
CA ASP A 268 -0.77 -8.99 -8.49
C ASP A 268 0.53 -8.24 -8.85
N LYS A 269 0.65 -6.97 -8.43
CA LYS A 269 1.77 -6.11 -8.82
C LYS A 269 2.08 -5.04 -7.78
N VAL A 270 3.34 -4.66 -7.69
CA VAL A 270 3.79 -3.55 -6.83
C VAL A 270 3.67 -2.24 -7.59
N VAL A 271 4.21 -2.16 -8.81
CA VAL A 271 4.20 -0.96 -9.64
C VAL A 271 3.37 -1.17 -10.90
N GLN A 272 2.23 -0.49 -10.97
CA GLN A 272 1.38 -0.40 -12.16
C GLN A 272 1.82 0.80 -13.00
N PHE A 273 2.42 0.52 -14.17
CA PHE A 273 2.92 1.56 -15.06
C PHE A 273 1.92 1.82 -16.20
N ASN A 274 1.01 2.77 -15.97
CA ASN A 274 -0.03 3.17 -16.93
C ASN A 274 0.46 4.21 -17.94
N GLY A 275 1.31 5.13 -17.46
CA GLY A 275 1.88 6.26 -18.20
C GLY A 275 2.86 5.90 -19.32
N ARG A 276 3.82 6.78 -19.59
CA ARG A 276 4.89 6.66 -20.59
C ARG A 276 6.17 7.26 -20.04
N GLY A 277 7.31 6.90 -20.63
CA GLY A 277 8.61 7.38 -20.18
C GLY A 277 9.32 6.30 -19.38
N THR A 278 9.92 6.65 -18.25
CA THR A 278 10.81 5.76 -17.48
C THR A 278 10.41 5.70 -16.01
N VAL A 279 10.57 4.51 -15.41
CA VAL A 279 10.64 4.34 -13.96
C VAL A 279 12.00 3.77 -13.60
N GLU A 280 12.68 4.38 -12.64
CA GLU A 280 13.92 3.91 -12.04
C GLU A 280 13.62 3.38 -10.64
N ILE A 281 13.91 2.11 -10.40
CA ILE A 281 13.71 1.43 -9.11
C ILE A 281 15.07 1.01 -8.59
N SER A 282 15.45 1.55 -7.44
CA SER A 282 16.77 1.34 -6.84
C SER A 282 16.71 1.08 -5.35
N ASP A 283 17.63 0.26 -4.84
CA ASP A 283 17.78 -0.02 -3.40
C ASP A 283 16.49 -0.55 -2.73
N PHE A 284 15.64 -1.24 -3.49
CA PHE A 284 14.28 -1.60 -3.09
C PHE A 284 14.18 -3.07 -2.67
N TYR A 285 13.37 -3.34 -1.65
CA TYR A 285 13.03 -4.70 -1.22
C TYR A 285 11.60 -5.06 -1.58
N VAL A 286 11.38 -6.26 -2.10
CA VAL A 286 10.03 -6.78 -2.32
C VAL A 286 9.94 -8.23 -1.87
N GLU A 287 8.86 -8.57 -1.17
CA GLU A 287 8.58 -9.93 -0.68
C GLU A 287 7.10 -10.26 -0.89
N ASP A 288 6.80 -11.53 -1.19
CA ASP A 288 5.43 -12.02 -1.38
C ASP A 288 4.65 -11.21 -2.43
N TYR A 289 5.13 -11.25 -3.68
CA TYR A 289 4.62 -10.38 -4.73
C TYR A 289 4.33 -11.11 -6.06
N GLY A 290 3.36 -10.62 -6.82
CA GLY A 290 3.06 -11.14 -8.16
C GLY A 290 4.04 -10.63 -9.22
N LYS A 291 4.22 -9.31 -9.34
CA LYS A 291 5.14 -8.65 -10.29
C LYS A 291 5.69 -7.37 -9.67
N LEU A 292 7.00 -7.10 -9.77
CA LEU A 292 7.52 -5.83 -9.25
C LEU A 292 7.04 -4.66 -10.11
N VAL A 293 7.17 -4.73 -11.44
CA VAL A 293 6.63 -3.72 -12.36
C VAL A 293 5.86 -4.36 -13.50
N ARG A 294 4.68 -3.82 -13.82
CA ARG A 294 3.94 -4.19 -15.04
C ARG A 294 3.63 -2.95 -15.88
N SER A 295 4.15 -2.92 -17.10
CA SER A 295 3.63 -2.02 -18.14
C SER A 295 2.17 -2.37 -18.41
N CYS A 296 1.25 -1.41 -18.37
CA CYS A 296 -0.16 -1.74 -18.61
C CYS A 296 -0.34 -2.41 -19.98
N GLY A 297 -0.89 -3.62 -19.99
CA GLY A 297 -0.95 -4.44 -21.19
C GLY A 297 -2.22 -4.27 -22.02
N ASN A 298 -3.31 -3.83 -21.40
CA ASN A 298 -4.65 -3.74 -22.01
C ASN A 298 -5.38 -2.43 -21.65
N CYS A 299 -4.64 -1.39 -21.27
CA CYS A 299 -5.22 -0.08 -20.96
C CYS A 299 -5.98 0.51 -22.15
N LYS A 300 -6.99 1.34 -21.86
CA LYS A 300 -7.56 2.22 -22.89
C LYS A 300 -6.47 3.15 -23.42
N ASP A 301 -6.47 3.41 -24.72
CA ASP A 301 -5.44 4.20 -25.40
C ASP A 301 -4.01 3.71 -25.09
N ASN A 302 -3.83 2.38 -25.07
CA ASN A 302 -2.54 1.78 -24.75
C ASN A 302 -1.46 2.16 -25.77
N GLY A 303 -0.22 1.96 -25.36
CA GLY A 303 0.97 2.28 -26.14
C GLY A 303 2.20 2.34 -25.26
N GLY A 304 3.27 2.89 -25.83
CA GLY A 304 4.56 3.03 -25.17
C GLY A 304 5.36 4.20 -25.75
N PRO A 305 6.67 4.26 -25.48
CA PRO A 305 7.41 3.31 -24.66
C PRO A 305 7.22 3.54 -23.15
N ARG A 306 7.24 2.44 -22.40
CA ARG A 306 7.45 2.39 -20.95
C ARG A 306 8.77 1.67 -20.68
N ASN A 307 9.72 2.39 -20.09
CA ASN A 307 11.04 1.87 -19.79
C ASN A 307 11.17 1.64 -18.30
N VAL A 308 11.72 0.49 -17.92
CA VAL A 308 11.92 0.08 -16.54
C VAL A 308 13.41 -0.10 -16.30
N VAL A 309 13.95 0.60 -15.32
CA VAL A 309 15.33 0.45 -14.88
C VAL A 309 15.31 -0.05 -13.45
N ILE A 310 15.89 -1.22 -13.20
CA ILE A 310 15.93 -1.87 -11.89
C ILE A 310 17.39 -2.01 -11.53
N ASP A 311 17.80 -1.44 -10.41
CA ASP A 311 19.17 -1.53 -9.91
C ASP A 311 19.20 -1.86 -8.42
N ASN A 312 20.04 -2.80 -8.00
CA ASN A 312 20.18 -3.15 -6.59
C ASN A 312 18.82 -3.44 -5.91
N VAL A 313 18.10 -4.45 -6.40
CA VAL A 313 16.80 -4.88 -5.86
C VAL A 313 16.90 -6.32 -5.32
N ALA A 314 16.29 -6.56 -4.16
CA ALA A 314 16.10 -7.91 -3.62
C ALA A 314 14.62 -8.27 -3.67
N ALA A 315 14.31 -9.35 -4.39
CA ALA A 315 12.94 -9.78 -4.63
C ALA A 315 12.73 -11.24 -4.20
N VAL A 316 12.08 -11.41 -3.06
CA VAL A 316 11.92 -12.69 -2.36
C VAL A 316 10.51 -13.23 -2.57
N ASN A 317 10.39 -14.56 -2.74
CA ASN A 317 9.10 -15.26 -2.83
C ASN A 317 8.05 -14.58 -3.74
N GLY A 318 8.36 -14.41 -5.02
CA GLY A 318 7.42 -13.77 -5.94
C GLY A 318 7.58 -14.12 -7.42
N GLY A 319 6.98 -13.28 -8.27
CA GLY A 319 7.05 -13.41 -9.73
C GLY A 319 8.12 -12.56 -10.38
N VAL A 320 7.88 -12.11 -11.61
CA VAL A 320 8.87 -11.40 -12.42
C VAL A 320 9.17 -9.99 -11.90
N LEU A 321 10.40 -9.51 -12.13
CA LEU A 321 10.76 -8.13 -11.83
C LEU A 321 10.09 -7.13 -12.79
N CYS A 322 9.99 -7.45 -14.08
CA CYS A 322 9.32 -6.57 -15.04
C CYS A 322 8.54 -7.34 -16.13
N GLY A 323 7.30 -6.91 -16.38
CA GLY A 323 6.48 -7.34 -17.51
C GLY A 323 6.29 -6.22 -18.52
N ILE A 324 6.91 -6.33 -19.70
CA ILE A 324 6.97 -5.24 -20.72
C ILE A 324 6.23 -5.60 -22.01
N ASN A 325 5.65 -4.61 -22.70
CA ASN A 325 4.97 -4.80 -23.99
C ASN A 325 5.91 -4.43 -25.15
N THR A 326 6.53 -5.44 -25.75
CA THR A 326 7.60 -5.23 -26.75
C THR A 326 7.11 -4.59 -28.04
N ASN A 327 5.86 -4.84 -28.44
CA ASN A 327 5.23 -4.20 -29.60
C ASN A 327 5.04 -2.68 -29.43
N TYR A 328 5.10 -2.17 -28.20
CA TYR A 328 5.06 -0.73 -27.90
C TYR A 328 6.44 -0.11 -27.64
N GLY A 329 7.52 -0.88 -27.84
CA GLY A 329 8.89 -0.41 -27.64
C GLY A 329 9.28 -0.27 -26.17
N ASP A 330 8.56 -0.94 -25.26
CA ASP A 330 8.91 -0.98 -23.85
C ASP A 330 10.27 -1.66 -23.65
N THR A 331 11.02 -1.19 -22.66
CA THR A 331 12.32 -1.78 -22.30
C THR A 331 12.41 -2.06 -20.81
N CYS A 332 13.23 -3.05 -20.44
CA CYS A 332 13.58 -3.37 -19.06
C CYS A 332 15.07 -3.65 -18.94
N THR A 333 15.73 -2.98 -18.01
CA THR A 333 17.12 -3.26 -17.64
C THR A 333 17.19 -3.60 -16.16
N VAL A 334 17.76 -4.75 -15.85
CA VAL A 334 17.94 -5.25 -14.48
C VAL A 334 19.44 -5.32 -14.20
N SER A 335 19.90 -4.63 -13.17
CA SER A 335 21.28 -4.67 -12.70
C SER A 335 21.37 -4.93 -11.20
N ASN A 336 22.38 -5.69 -10.78
CA ASN A 336 22.73 -5.89 -9.37
C ASN A 336 21.58 -6.43 -8.48
N ALA A 337 20.64 -7.16 -9.08
CA ALA A 337 19.43 -7.62 -8.41
C ALA A 337 19.47 -9.12 -8.12
N CYS A 338 18.66 -9.57 -7.16
CA CYS A 338 18.35 -10.98 -6.97
C CYS A 338 16.84 -11.21 -7.07
N GLN A 339 16.45 -12.39 -7.57
CA GLN A 339 15.06 -12.85 -7.51
C GLN A 339 15.02 -14.36 -7.31
N ASP A 340 14.24 -14.83 -6.33
CA ASP A 340 14.11 -16.26 -6.05
C ASP A 340 13.44 -17.01 -7.21
N SER A 341 14.17 -17.98 -7.78
CA SER A 341 13.78 -18.74 -8.98
C SER A 341 14.06 -18.02 -10.32
N GLY A 342 14.86 -16.96 -10.31
CA GLY A 342 15.45 -16.37 -11.53
C GLY A 342 14.47 -15.66 -12.48
N LYS A 343 13.26 -15.33 -12.02
CA LYS A 343 12.22 -14.62 -12.77
C LYS A 343 12.56 -13.14 -12.90
N ASN A 344 13.27 -12.77 -13.96
CA ASN A 344 13.59 -11.36 -14.25
C ASN A 344 12.50 -10.66 -15.09
N CYS A 345 12.22 -11.16 -16.29
CA CYS A 345 11.44 -10.47 -17.30
C CYS A 345 10.38 -11.38 -17.91
N ASP A 346 9.21 -10.81 -18.20
CA ASP A 346 8.24 -11.37 -19.12
C ASP A 346 7.96 -10.38 -20.25
N LEU A 347 7.92 -10.89 -21.48
CA LEU A 347 7.67 -10.11 -22.69
C LEU A 347 6.25 -10.37 -23.18
N PHE A 348 5.52 -9.31 -23.48
CA PHE A 348 4.13 -9.37 -23.93
C PHE A 348 3.93 -8.63 -25.25
N GLU A 349 2.83 -8.99 -25.92
CA GLU A 349 2.18 -8.18 -26.92
C GLU A 349 0.98 -7.48 -26.26
N GLY A 350 1.14 -6.16 -26.02
CA GLY A 350 0.09 -5.32 -25.47
C GLY A 350 -0.99 -4.99 -26.50
N ASN A 351 -2.20 -4.75 -26.02
CA ASN A 351 -3.36 -4.35 -26.82
C ASN A 351 -4.04 -3.12 -26.21
N SER A 352 -5.07 -2.63 -26.89
CA SER A 352 -5.91 -1.50 -26.43
C SER A 352 -7.40 -1.82 -26.49
N ASP A 353 -7.77 -3.09 -26.67
CA ASP A 353 -9.17 -3.55 -26.75
C ASP A 353 -9.68 -4.11 -25.42
N GLY A 354 -8.84 -4.13 -24.38
CA GLY A 354 -9.17 -4.62 -23.04
C GLY A 354 -8.98 -6.13 -22.88
N SER A 355 -8.62 -6.86 -23.93
CA SER A 355 -8.32 -8.29 -23.83
C SER A 355 -7.05 -8.55 -23.04
N GLU A 356 -6.91 -9.75 -22.46
CA GLU A 356 -5.69 -10.09 -21.74
C GLU A 356 -4.49 -10.13 -22.71
N PRO A 357 -3.37 -9.44 -22.41
CA PRO A 357 -2.21 -9.39 -23.28
C PRO A 357 -1.59 -10.78 -23.50
N SER A 358 -1.16 -11.04 -24.73
CA SER A 358 -0.50 -12.31 -25.04
C SER A 358 0.93 -12.30 -24.53
N LYS A 359 1.30 -13.30 -23.73
CA LYS A 359 2.70 -13.51 -23.32
C LYS A 359 3.49 -14.11 -24.49
N LEU A 360 4.59 -13.46 -24.85
CA LEU A 360 5.47 -13.86 -25.94
C LEU A 360 6.58 -14.78 -25.46
N SER A 361 7.26 -14.40 -24.38
CA SER A 361 8.37 -15.17 -23.81
C SER A 361 8.70 -14.73 -22.37
N SER A 362 9.59 -15.49 -21.73
CA SER A 362 10.18 -15.18 -20.42
C SER A 362 11.69 -15.11 -20.54
N GLY A 363 12.31 -14.27 -19.72
CA GLY A 363 13.75 -14.08 -19.67
C GLY A 363 14.25 -12.89 -20.50
N PRO A 364 15.55 -12.56 -20.38
CA PRO A 364 16.16 -11.48 -21.16
C PRO A 364 16.34 -11.89 -22.62
N ASP A 365 15.95 -11.01 -23.55
CA ASP A 365 16.15 -11.17 -25.00
C ASP A 365 17.41 -10.45 -25.50
N GLY A 366 18.11 -9.74 -24.61
CA GLY A 366 19.30 -8.94 -24.92
C GLY A 366 19.00 -7.63 -25.65
N THR A 367 17.74 -7.31 -25.93
CA THR A 367 17.30 -6.12 -26.67
C THR A 367 16.29 -5.31 -25.87
N SER A 368 15.09 -5.87 -25.65
CA SER A 368 13.99 -5.27 -24.92
C SER A 368 14.13 -5.50 -23.41
N CYS A 369 14.58 -6.69 -23.00
CA CYS A 369 14.99 -6.97 -21.63
C CYS A 369 16.48 -7.36 -21.56
N LYS A 370 17.21 -6.73 -20.63
CA LYS A 370 18.61 -7.03 -20.31
C LYS A 370 18.76 -7.25 -18.81
N ALA A 371 19.56 -8.24 -18.44
CA ALA A 371 19.90 -8.52 -17.05
C ALA A 371 21.41 -8.66 -16.90
N ASP A 372 21.99 -7.85 -16.02
CA ASP A 372 23.42 -7.81 -15.69
C ASP A 372 23.59 -7.99 -14.17
N ASN A 373 24.59 -8.77 -13.73
CA ASN A 373 24.82 -9.06 -12.30
C ASN A 373 23.55 -9.51 -11.54
N PHE A 374 22.78 -10.41 -12.16
CA PHE A 374 21.53 -10.94 -11.60
C PHE A 374 21.75 -12.30 -10.92
N SER A 375 21.17 -12.48 -9.74
CA SER A 375 21.19 -13.73 -8.96
C SER A 375 19.80 -14.39 -8.93
N GLU A 376 19.74 -15.71 -9.07
CA GLU A 376 18.49 -16.50 -8.99
C GLU A 376 18.08 -16.86 -7.55
N THR A 377 18.84 -16.36 -6.58
CA THR A 377 18.59 -16.52 -5.14
C THR A 377 18.86 -15.21 -4.41
N CYS A 378 17.91 -14.80 -3.57
CA CYS A 378 18.06 -13.77 -2.54
C CYS A 378 18.31 -14.39 -1.15
#